data_AF-K1YGU0-F1
#
_entry.id   AF-K1YGU0-F1
#
_cell.length_a   1.000
_cell.length_b   1.000
_cell.length_c   1.000
_cell.angle_alpha   90.00
_cell.angle_beta   90.00
_cell.angle_gamma   90.00
#
_symmetry.space_group_name_H-M   'P 1'
#
loop_
_entity.id
_entity.type
_entity.pdbx_description
1 polymer ?
#
loop_
_entity_poly.entity_id
_entity_poly.type
_entity_poly.pdbx_seq_one_letter_code
_entity_poly.pdbx_strand_id
1 'polypeptide(L)' 'MEHEKKLQEARMRLIETGGRTSQDLGTGRIVGQILIYLYLREDESSLDGIAEDLGL' A
#
# COMPACT_ATOMS: atom_id res chain seq x y z
N MET A 1 14.07 1.07 16.19
CA MET A 1 14.90 0.73 15.01
C MET A 1 14.53 -0.62 14.38
N GLU A 2 14.83 -1.79 14.96
CA GLU A 2 14.52 -3.08 14.29
C GLU A 2 13.01 -3.34 14.15
N HIS A 3 12.23 -2.98 15.18
CA HIS A 3 10.78 -3.15 15.19
C HIS A 3 10.08 -2.29 14.13
N GLU A 4 10.50 -1.02 13.96
CA GLU A 4 9.96 -0.11 12.95
C GLU A 4 10.26 -0.61 11.54
N LYS A 5 11.48 -1.12 11.32
CA LYS A 5 11.85 -1.72 10.02
C LYS A 5 10.96 -2.91 9.69
N LYS A 6 10.75 -3.83 10.65
CA LYS A 6 9.86 -4.99 10.47
C LYS A 6 8.42 -4.57 10.21
N LEU A 7 7.94 -3.52 10.88
CA LEU A 7 6.61 -2.97 10.65
C LEU A 7 6.47 -2.40 9.24
N GLN A 8 7.45 -1.62 8.77
CA GLN A 8 7.46 -1.09 7.41
C GLN A 8 7.49 -2.21 6.35
N GLU A 9 8.31 -3.23 6.55
CA GLU A 9 8.35 -4.41 5.68
C GLU A 9 7.03 -5.19 5.66
N ALA A 10 6.33 -5.27 6.80
CA ALA A 10 5.02 -5.90 6.89
C ALA A 10 3.96 -5.08 6.14
N ARG A 11 3.94 -3.75 6.31
CA ARG A 11 3.06 -2.84 5.58
C ARG A 11 3.25 -2.95 4.07
N MET A 12 4.50 -2.94 3.60
CA MET A 12 4.80 -3.10 2.18
C MET A 12 4.31 -4.44 1.62
N ARG A 13 4.49 -5.53 2.37
CA ARG A 13 3.95 -6.86 1.98
C ARG A 13 2.43 -6.89 1.92
N LEU A 14 1.73 -6.17 2.82
CA LEU A 14 0.28 -6.06 2.79
C LEU A 14 -0.19 -5.27 1.56
N ILE A 15 0.45 -4.14 1.25
CA ILE A 15 0.17 -3.34 0.04
C ILE A 15 0.30 -4.20 -1.22
N GLU A 16 1.40 -4.94 -1.34
CA GLU A 16 1.65 -5.86 -2.45
C GLU A 16 0.63 -7.01 -2.55
N THR A 17 0.17 -7.50 -1.39
CA THR A 17 -0.88 -8.52 -1.35
C THR A 17 -2.21 -7.94 -1.80
N GLY A 18 -2.58 -6.75 -1.34
CA GLY A 18 -3.78 -6.03 -1.79
C GLY A 18 -3.78 -5.78 -3.30
N GLY A 19 -2.63 -5.37 -3.85
CA GLY A 19 -2.47 -5.18 -5.28
C GLY A 19 -2.73 -6.46 -6.08
N ARG A 20 -2.14 -7.58 -5.67
CA ARG A 20 -2.34 -8.89 -6.31
C ARG A 20 -3.79 -9.36 -6.20
N THR A 21 -4.39 -9.26 -5.01
CA THR A 21 -5.80 -9.63 -4.80
C THR A 21 -6.74 -8.82 -5.69
N SER A 22 -6.54 -7.50 -5.76
CA SER A 22 -7.34 -6.62 -6.63
C SER A 22 -7.16 -6.96 -8.12
N GLN A 23 -5.94 -7.32 -8.52
CA GLN A 23 -5.67 -7.79 -9.88
C GLN A 23 -6.41 -9.10 -10.20
N ASP A 24 -6.36 -10.07 -9.28
CA ASP A 24 -7.05 -11.36 -9.44
C ASP A 24 -8.58 -11.20 -9.51
N LEU A 25 -9.12 -10.16 -8.86
CA LEU A 25 -10.53 -9.79 -8.91
C LEU A 25 -10.92 -8.92 -10.12
N GLY A 26 -9.98 -8.58 -11.00
CA GLY A 26 -10.23 -7.83 -12.24
C GLY A 26 -10.33 -6.30 -12.09
N THR A 27 -10.00 -5.75 -10.92
CA THR A 27 -10.06 -4.30 -10.65
C THR A 27 -8.73 -3.57 -10.87
N GLY A 28 -7.67 -4.31 -11.19
CA GLY A 28 -6.34 -3.77 -11.47
C GLY A 28 -5.47 -3.64 -10.22
N ARG A 29 -4.15 -3.70 -10.40
CA ARG A 29 -3.18 -3.80 -9.29
C ARG A 29 -3.10 -2.52 -8.45
N ILE A 30 -3.08 -1.35 -9.09
CA ILE A 30 -2.89 -0.05 -8.43
C ILE A 30 -4.02 0.23 -7.43
N VAL A 31 -5.27 -0.09 -7.77
CA VAL A 31 -6.44 0.14 -6.92
C VAL A 31 -6.30 -0.59 -5.58
N GLY A 32 -5.85 -1.84 -5.60
CA GLY A 32 -5.61 -2.63 -4.38
C GLY A 32 -4.45 -2.11 -3.54
N GLN A 33 -3.37 -1.64 -4.18
CA GLN A 33 -2.23 -1.05 -3.47
C GLN A 33 -2.64 0.26 -2.78
N ILE A 34 -3.37 1.15 -3.47
CA ILE A 34 -3.86 2.41 -2.89
C ILE A 34 -4.81 2.13 -1.72
N LEU A 35 -5.75 1.19 -1.86
CA LEU A 35 -6.68 0.82 -0.80
C LEU A 35 -5.95 0.40 0.48
N ILE A 36 -5.00 -0.54 0.38
CA ILE A 36 -4.28 -1.03 1.56
C ILE A 36 -3.32 0.03 2.11
N TYR A 37 -2.67 0.82 1.24
CA TYR A 37 -1.81 1.93 1.67
C TYR A 37 -2.59 2.93 2.54
N LEU A 38 -3.79 3.34 2.09
CA LEU A 38 -4.65 4.26 2.84
C LEU A 38 -5.20 3.61 4.10
N TYR A 39 -5.61 2.34 4.03
CA TYR A 39 -6.16 1.59 5.18
C TYR A 39 -5.20 1.48 6.36
N LEU A 40 -3.89 1.46 6.12
CA LEU A 40 -2.85 1.31 7.15
C LEU A 40 -2.35 2.64 7.73
N ARG A 41 -2.86 3.78 7.25
CA ARG A 41 -2.50 5.12 7.72
C ARG A 41 -3.62 5.69 8.59
N GLU A 42 -3.23 6.37 9.66
CA GLU A 42 -4.17 7.07 10.55
C GLU A 42 -4.54 8.45 9.99
N ASP A 43 -3.61 9.08 9.26
CA ASP A 43 -3.75 10.42 8.72
C ASP A 43 -4.09 10.43 7.22
N GLU A 44 -4.66 11.56 6.79
CA GLU A 44 -4.90 11.86 5.38
C GLU A 44 -3.60 11.81 4.55
N SER A 45 -3.72 11.42 3.29
CA SER A 45 -2.59 11.35 2.35
C SER A 45 -2.92 12.11 1.07
N SER A 46 -1.98 12.91 0.58
CA SER A 46 -2.11 13.55 -0.74
C SER A 46 -1.92 12.54 -1.86
N LEU A 47 -2.49 12.83 -3.04
CA LEU A 47 -2.29 11.98 -4.23
C LEU A 47 -0.81 11.93 -4.64
N ASP A 48 -0.10 13.06 -4.56
CA ASP A 48 1.34 13.12 -4.87
C ASP A 48 2.15 12.24 -3.91
N GLY A 49 1.84 12.27 -2.61
CA GLY A 49 2.52 11.44 -1.62
C GLY A 49 2.21 9.95 -1.78
N ILE A 50 0.99 9.59 -2.19
CA ILE A 50 0.64 8.21 -2.54
C ILE A 50 1.47 7.75 -3.75
N ALA A 51 1.60 8.57 -4.78
CA ALA A 51 2.35 8.23 -5.98
C ALA A 51 3.85 8.03 -5.68
N GLU A 52 4.44 8.92 -4.89
CA GLU A 52 5.83 8.81 -4.45
C GLU A 52 6.08 7.53 -3.62
N ASP A 53 5.27 7.30 -2.57
CA ASP A 53 5.44 6.16 -1.67
C ASP A 53 5.20 4.80 -2.37
N LEU A 54 4.36 4.77 -3.42
CA LEU A 54 4.04 3.56 -4.19
C LEU A 54 4.88 3.40 -5.47
N GLY A 55 5.68 4.40 -5.85
CA GLY A 55 6.47 4.41 -7.09
C GLY A 55 5.61 4.38 -8.35
N LEU A 56 4.52 5.15 -8.36
CA LEU A 56 3.57 5.26 -9.48
C LEU A 56 3.89 6.44 -10.43
#